data_AF-A0A8S1HRX3-F1
#
_entry.id   AF-A0A8S1HRX3-F1
#
_cell.length_a   1.000
_cell.length_b   1.000
_cell.length_c   1.000
_cell.angle_alpha   90.00
_cell.angle_beta   90.00
_cell.angle_gamma   90.00
#
_symmetry.space_group_name_H-M   'P 1'
#
loop_
_entity.id
_entity.type
_entity.pdbx_description
1 polymer ?
#
loop_
_entity_poly.entity_id
_entity_poly.type
_entity_poly.pdbx_seq_one_letter_code
_entity_poly.pdbx_strand_id
1 'polypeptide(L)'
;MPSCQTKEKIVHVKNPLPSEDIHLPGPHPARGIYGFALYVSSYFLLFVYLLWAILPTPVLNRLGITYVPAKYWAIVLPFSLVFSVCAYVTVVFFINLYRFGGYSIFDNVGVYQSHF
;
A
#
# COMPACT_ATOMS: atom_id res chain seq x y z
N MET A 1 43.00 -15.30 -37.99
CA MET A 1 41.73 -14.80 -38.57
C MET A 1 40.59 -15.00 -37.56
N PRO A 2 40.12 -13.96 -36.86
CA PRO A 2 38.98 -14.07 -35.93
C PRO A 2 37.92 -13.00 -36.23
N SER A 3 37.00 -13.25 -37.16
CA SER A 3 35.93 -12.29 -37.50
C SER A 3 34.51 -12.87 -37.52
N CYS A 4 34.33 -14.16 -37.17
CA CYS A 4 33.02 -14.84 -37.28
C CYS A 4 32.26 -15.04 -35.95
N GLN A 5 32.83 -14.68 -34.79
CA GLN A 5 32.22 -14.94 -33.47
C GLN A 5 31.57 -13.70 -32.81
N THR A 6 31.75 -12.52 -33.39
CA THR A 6 31.30 -11.26 -32.76
C THR A 6 29.82 -10.97 -33.01
N LYS A 7 29.21 -11.51 -34.07
CA LYS A 7 27.80 -11.23 -34.42
C LYS A 7 26.80 -11.98 -33.51
N GLU A 8 27.14 -13.18 -33.05
CA GLU A 8 26.23 -14.02 -32.26
C GLU A 8 26.01 -13.47 -30.84
N LYS A 9 27.08 -12.99 -30.19
CA LYS A 9 26.97 -12.35 -28.86
C LYS A 9 26.17 -11.04 -28.87
N ILE A 10 26.15 -10.31 -29.99
CA ILE A 10 25.47 -9.01 -30.04
C ILE A 10 23.97 -9.18 -30.29
N VAL A 11 23.54 -10.22 -31.02
CA VAL A 11 22.11 -10.51 -31.25
C VAL A 11 21.44 -11.01 -29.98
N HIS A 12 22.12 -11.85 -29.19
CA HIS A 12 21.60 -12.33 -27.90
C HIS A 12 21.48 -11.24 -26.83
N VAL A 13 22.22 -10.14 -26.95
CA VAL A 13 22.17 -9.00 -26.02
C VAL A 13 21.10 -7.97 -26.42
N LYS A 14 20.57 -8.02 -27.65
CA LYS A 14 19.63 -7.03 -28.19
C LYS A 14 18.16 -7.46 -28.18
N ASN A 15 17.79 -8.41 -27.33
CA ASN A 15 16.38 -8.59 -26.99
C ASN A 15 16.18 -8.00 -25.59
N PRO A 16 15.66 -6.77 -25.44
CA PRO A 16 15.18 -6.33 -24.15
C PRO A 16 14.07 -7.29 -23.74
N LEU A 17 14.28 -8.00 -22.63
CA LEU A 17 13.26 -8.87 -22.09
C LEU A 17 11.99 -8.04 -21.86
N PRO A 18 10.83 -8.51 -22.35
CA PRO A 18 9.58 -7.79 -22.15
C PRO A 18 9.27 -7.74 -20.66
N SER A 19 9.24 -6.52 -20.11
CA SER A 19 8.65 -6.18 -18.81
C SER A 19 9.05 -7.11 -17.67
N GLU A 20 10.35 -7.40 -17.50
CA GLU A 20 10.81 -7.80 -16.18
C GLU A 20 10.84 -6.54 -15.32
N ASP A 21 9.66 -6.11 -14.89
CA ASP A 21 9.48 -5.12 -13.82
C ASP A 21 9.98 -5.77 -12.55
N ILE A 22 11.28 -5.66 -12.41
CA ILE A 22 12.09 -6.33 -11.42
C ILE A 22 11.47 -6.04 -10.04
N HIS A 23 11.04 -7.10 -9.34
CA HIS A 23 10.80 -7.08 -7.90
C HIS A 23 12.13 -6.91 -7.15
N LEU A 24 12.98 -5.99 -7.60
CA LEU A 24 14.20 -5.62 -6.92
C LEU A 24 13.77 -4.88 -5.66
N PRO A 25 14.31 -5.24 -4.48
CA PRO A 25 14.01 -4.56 -3.22
C PRO A 25 14.54 -3.12 -3.18
N GLY A 26 15.22 -2.67 -4.24
CA GLY A 26 15.74 -1.31 -4.37
C GLY A 26 14.66 -0.23 -4.49
N PRO A 27 14.95 1.01 -4.05
CA PRO A 27 14.04 2.14 -4.19
C PRO A 27 13.88 2.50 -5.68
N HIS A 28 12.81 2.01 -6.29
CA HIS A 28 12.47 2.33 -7.67
C HIS A 28 11.59 3.59 -7.71
N PRO A 29 11.93 4.62 -8.51
CA PRO A 29 11.19 5.89 -8.54
C PRO A 29 9.71 5.71 -8.94
N ALA A 30 9.39 4.73 -9.78
CA ALA A 30 8.00 4.44 -10.15
C ALA A 30 7.12 3.99 -8.96
N ARG A 31 7.70 3.42 -7.88
CA ARG A 31 6.93 3.02 -6.69
C ARG A 31 6.48 4.23 -5.86
N GLY A 32 7.23 5.33 -5.89
CA GLY A 32 6.91 6.56 -5.16
C GLY A 32 5.74 7.36 -5.75
N ILE A 33 5.43 7.16 -7.03
CA ILE A 33 4.39 7.92 -7.74
C ILE A 33 3.00 7.68 -7.16
N TYR A 34 2.70 6.43 -6.76
CA TYR A 34 1.41 6.07 -6.18
C TYR A 34 1.19 6.72 -4.81
N GLY A 35 2.22 6.73 -3.97
CA GLY A 35 2.18 7.39 -2.67
C GLY A 35 2.00 8.91 -2.81
N PHE A 36 2.70 9.53 -3.75
CA PHE A 36 2.55 10.96 -4.03
C PHE A 36 1.14 11.30 -4.56
N ALA A 37 0.62 10.54 -5.51
CA ALA A 37 -0.74 10.73 -6.01
C ALA A 37 -1.80 10.54 -4.90
N LEU A 38 -1.62 9.54 -4.02
CA LEU A 38 -2.48 9.32 -2.87
C LEU A 38 -2.39 10.48 -1.86
N TYR A 39 -1.19 11.00 -1.59
CA TYR A 39 -0.99 12.15 -0.72
C TYR A 39 -1.74 13.39 -1.23
N VAL A 40 -1.54 13.77 -2.49
CA VAL A 40 -2.20 14.95 -3.09
C VAL A 40 -3.73 14.77 -3.09
N SER A 41 -4.22 13.59 -3.49
CA SER A 41 -5.65 13.31 -3.51
C SER A 41 -6.26 13.26 -2.10
N SER A 42 -5.56 12.71 -1.11
CA SER A 42 -6.00 12.68 0.29
C SER A 42 -6.18 14.08 0.85
N TYR A 43 -5.23 14.99 0.61
CA TYR A 43 -5.36 16.40 1.01
C TYR A 43 -6.55 17.07 0.34
N PHE A 44 -6.70 16.90 -0.98
CA PHE A 44 -7.81 17.49 -1.72
C PHE A 44 -9.17 17.00 -1.19
N LEU A 45 -9.32 15.70 -1.00
CA LEU A 45 -10.53 15.10 -0.44
C LEU A 45 -10.80 15.58 0.99
N LEU A 46 -9.76 15.73 1.81
CA LEU A 46 -9.87 16.22 3.18
C LEU A 46 -10.33 17.69 3.21
N PHE A 47 -9.86 18.54 2.30
CA PHE A 47 -10.35 19.92 2.19
C PHE A 47 -11.82 19.98 1.78
N VAL A 48 -12.23 19.22 0.76
CA VAL A 48 -13.65 19.15 0.34
C VAL A 48 -14.53 18.64 1.48
N TYR A 49 -14.03 17.63 2.21
CA TYR A 49 -14.70 17.07 3.38
C TYR A 49 -14.85 18.07 4.53
N LEU A 50 -13.78 18.79 4.88
CA LEU A 50 -13.83 19.84 5.90
C LEU A 50 -14.77 20.97 5.52
N LEU A 51 -14.75 21.40 4.25
CA LEU A 51 -15.65 22.43 3.73
C LEU A 51 -17.12 21.98 3.94
N TRP A 52 -17.45 20.75 3.57
CA TRP A 52 -18.78 20.18 3.80
C TRP A 52 -19.13 20.04 5.29
N ALA A 53 -18.19 19.58 6.12
CA ALA A 53 -18.41 19.38 7.55
C ALA A 53 -18.60 20.70 8.32
N ILE A 54 -17.90 21.77 7.95
CA ILE A 54 -17.98 23.07 8.61
C ILE A 54 -19.24 23.83 8.14
N LEU A 55 -19.59 23.75 6.86
CA LEU A 55 -20.72 24.49 6.29
C LEU A 55 -22.07 24.11 6.96
N PRO A 56 -22.84 25.08 7.48
CA PRO A 56 -24.15 24.80 8.07
C PRO A 56 -25.20 24.50 6.99
N THR A 57 -26.14 23.59 7.30
CA THR A 57 -27.24 23.14 6.42
C THR A 57 -28.00 24.27 5.69
N PRO A 58 -28.35 25.41 6.32
CA PRO A 58 -29.04 26.50 5.61
C PRO A 58 -28.21 27.10 4.47
N VAL A 59 -26.88 27.15 4.59
CA VAL A 59 -25.99 27.64 3.52
C VAL A 59 -25.91 26.61 2.39
N LEU A 60 -25.88 25.33 2.75
CA LEU A 60 -25.83 24.23 1.80
C LEU A 60 -27.12 24.12 0.96
N ASN A 61 -28.28 24.35 1.59
CA ASN A 61 -29.57 24.45 0.89
C ASN A 61 -29.64 25.64 -0.07
N ARG A 62 -29.01 26.77 0.26
CA ARG A 62 -28.92 27.94 -0.65
C ARG A 62 -27.99 27.69 -1.84
N LEU A 63 -26.97 26.84 -1.67
CA LEU A 63 -26.09 26.36 -2.73
C LEU A 63 -26.75 25.31 -3.64
N GLY A 64 -28.00 24.90 -3.36
CA GLY A 64 -28.74 23.92 -4.16
C GLY A 64 -28.45 22.46 -3.80
N ILE A 65 -27.74 22.19 -2.70
CA ILE A 65 -27.39 20.85 -2.25
C ILE A 65 -28.37 20.45 -1.13
N THR A 66 -29.51 19.88 -1.50
CA THR A 66 -30.61 19.52 -0.57
C THR A 66 -30.57 18.07 -0.08
N TYR A 67 -29.82 17.16 -0.73
CA TYR A 67 -29.82 15.72 -0.45
C TYR A 67 -28.50 15.18 0.12
N VAL A 68 -27.81 15.95 0.97
CA VAL A 68 -26.66 15.41 1.71
C VAL A 68 -27.10 14.60 2.93
N PRO A 69 -26.37 13.51 3.27
CA PRO A 69 -26.64 12.74 4.46
C PRO A 69 -26.48 13.60 5.72
N ALA A 70 -27.21 13.25 6.78
CA ALA A 70 -27.22 14.01 8.01
C ALA A 70 -25.81 14.25 8.59
N LYS A 71 -25.63 15.38 9.27
CA LYS A 71 -24.30 15.89 9.63
C LYS A 71 -23.51 14.97 10.59
N TYR A 72 -24.16 14.02 11.25
CA TYR A 72 -23.49 12.99 12.06
C TYR A 72 -22.55 12.11 11.24
N TRP A 73 -22.79 11.95 9.93
CA TRP A 73 -21.86 11.21 9.06
C TRP A 73 -20.47 11.86 9.01
N ALA A 74 -20.36 13.16 9.32
CA ALA A 74 -19.09 13.84 9.47
C ALA A 74 -18.25 13.36 10.67
N ILE A 75 -18.83 12.65 11.64
CA ILE A 75 -18.07 12.08 12.77
C ILE A 75 -17.91 10.57 12.64
N VAL A 76 -18.88 9.91 12.02
CA VAL A 76 -18.84 8.46 11.81
C VAL A 76 -17.73 8.08 10.82
N LEU A 77 -17.51 8.85 9.76
CA LEU A 77 -16.47 8.57 8.78
C LEU A 77 -15.04 8.57 9.36
N PRO A 78 -14.58 9.61 10.09
CA PRO A 78 -13.24 9.60 10.67
C PRO A 78 -13.11 8.50 11.73
N PHE A 79 -14.15 8.25 12.53
CA PHE A 79 -14.14 7.16 13.51
C PHE A 79 -14.04 5.78 12.85
N SER A 80 -14.80 5.55 11.78
CA SER A 80 -14.76 4.30 10.99
C SER A 80 -13.38 4.06 10.38
N LEU A 81 -12.70 5.10 9.90
CA LEU A 81 -11.35 4.99 9.36
C LEU A 81 -10.35 4.57 10.44
N VAL A 82 -10.36 5.21 11.62
CA VAL A 82 -9.50 4.80 12.74
C VAL A 82 -9.81 3.37 13.19
N PHE A 83 -11.09 3.04 13.34
CA PHE A 83 -11.53 1.70 13.73
C PHE A 83 -11.07 0.63 12.73
N SER A 84 -11.19 0.90 11.43
CA SER A 84 -10.74 0.01 10.36
C SER A 84 -9.23 -0.23 10.41
N VAL A 85 -8.43 0.82 10.60
CA VAL A 85 -6.96 0.70 10.72
C VAL A 85 -6.58 -0.09 11.97
N CYS A 86 -7.18 0.23 13.12
CA CYS A 86 -6.95 -0.51 14.37
C CYS A 86 -7.32 -1.99 14.22
N ALA A 87 -8.47 -2.29 13.61
CA ALA A 87 -8.91 -3.65 13.36
C ALA A 87 -7.94 -4.40 12.43
N TYR A 88 -7.50 -3.77 11.34
CA TYR A 88 -6.51 -4.35 10.42
C TYR A 88 -5.20 -4.71 11.13
N VAL A 89 -4.62 -3.78 11.89
CA VAL A 89 -3.38 -4.01 12.65
C VAL A 89 -3.57 -5.14 13.66
N THR A 90 -4.69 -5.13 14.39
CA THR A 90 -5.01 -6.15 15.39
C THR A 90 -5.13 -7.52 14.76
N VAL A 91 -5.84 -7.67 13.65
CA VAL A 91 -6.00 -8.94 12.93
C VAL A 91 -4.65 -9.46 12.42
N VAL A 92 -3.84 -8.62 11.78
CA VAL A 92 -2.51 -9.00 11.30
C VAL A 92 -1.62 -9.45 12.47
N PHE A 93 -1.65 -8.72 13.58
CA PHE A 93 -0.92 -9.08 14.79
C PHE A 93 -1.39 -10.42 15.36
N PHE A 94 -2.70 -10.66 15.47
CA PHE A 94 -3.25 -11.94 15.90
C PHE A 94 -2.80 -13.08 14.99
N ILE A 95 -2.92 -12.94 13.67
CA ILE A 95 -2.46 -13.96 12.71
C ILE A 95 -0.98 -14.25 12.89
N ASN A 96 -0.16 -13.20 13.05
CA ASN A 96 1.27 -13.35 13.30
C ASN A 96 1.52 -14.10 14.61
N LEU A 97 0.85 -13.74 15.71
CA LEU A 97 0.97 -14.45 16.98
C LEU A 97 0.59 -15.94 16.87
N TYR A 98 -0.52 -16.25 16.19
CA TYR A 98 -0.90 -17.65 15.97
C TYR A 98 0.15 -18.41 15.15
N ARG A 99 0.79 -17.75 14.17
CA ARG A 99 1.90 -18.34 13.38
C ARG A 99 3.20 -18.46 14.18
N PHE A 100 3.49 -17.54 15.10
CA PHE A 100 4.67 -17.59 15.98
C PHE A 100 4.49 -18.54 17.17
N GLY A 101 3.26 -18.87 17.57
CA GLY A 101 2.96 -19.73 18.72
C GLY A 101 3.38 -21.20 18.59
N GLY A 102 3.96 -21.60 17.45
CA GLY A 102 4.55 -22.92 17.27
C GLY A 102 6.06 -22.88 17.52
N TYR A 103 6.53 -23.63 18.52
CA TYR A 103 7.94 -23.88 18.87
C TYR A 103 8.82 -24.42 17.71
N SER A 104 8.26 -24.61 16.51
CA SER A 104 8.89 -25.23 15.36
C SER A 104 10.16 -24.52 14.86
N ILE A 105 10.33 -23.22 15.13
CA ILE A 105 11.58 -22.52 14.77
C ILE A 105 12.74 -22.89 15.68
N PHE A 106 12.48 -23.27 16.95
CA PHE A 106 13.50 -23.71 17.90
C PHE A 106 13.83 -25.19 17.77
N ASP A 107 12.86 -26.01 17.32
CA ASP A 107 13.09 -27.42 17.02
C ASP A 107 14.15 -27.60 15.92
N ASN A 108 14.17 -26.72 14.92
CA ASN A 108 15.14 -26.79 13.83
C ASN A 108 16.57 -26.44 14.26
N VAL A 109 16.78 -25.48 15.17
CA VAL A 109 18.14 -25.10 15.61
C VAL A 109 18.76 -26.11 16.59
N GLY A 110 17.93 -26.82 17.38
CA GLY A 110 18.41 -27.91 18.24
C GLY A 110 19.01 -29.08 17.46
N VAL A 111 18.44 -29.39 16.28
CA VAL A 111 18.93 -30.46 15.41
C VAL A 111 20.32 -30.13 14.86
N TYR A 112 20.58 -28.92 14.38
CA TYR A 112 21.91 -28.54 13.87
C TYR A 112 23.00 -28.52 14.94
N GLN A 113 22.66 -28.11 16.18
CA GLN A 113 23.62 -28.07 17.28
C GLN A 113 24.06 -29.48 17.74
N SER A 114 23.20 -30.49 17.58
CA SER A 114 23.51 -31.89 17.95
C SER A 114 24.41 -32.65 16.96
N HIS A 115 24.70 -32.06 15.80
CA HIS A 115 25.52 -32.65 14.73
C HIS A 115 26.98 -32.16 14.72
N PHE A 116 27.42 -31.46 15.77
CA PHE A 116 28.82 -31.02 15.97
C PHE A 116 29.42 -31.61 17.25
#